data_AF-A0A2V1DUN6-F1
#
_entry.id   AF-A0A2V1DUN6-F1
#
_cell.length_a   1.000
_cell.length_b   1.000
_cell.length_c   1.000
_cell.angle_alpha   90.00
_cell.angle_beta   90.00
_cell.angle_gamma   90.00
#
_symmetry.space_group_name_H-M   'P 1'
#
loop_
_entity.id
_entity.type
_entity.pdbx_description
1 polymer ?
#
loop_
_entity_poly.entity_id
_entity_poly.type
_entity_poly.pdbx_seq_one_letter_code
_entity_poly.pdbx_strand_id
1 'polypeptide(L)'
;MAPATGILVAAAALGGCAFAQKYGENHVRVSFDSDLVEQSAFPAPNVTLFSPAFSPNASFVPGWFNGSDGATSQTALDSFAKAIASKNPSWATYRTAEFLSEEGRPFPYIYLSTSQNVTSSGKLRVWLQGSVHGNEPAGDEALLALLGALDADQEWAAGFLEALDIIVMPRYNPDGNDYFQRTFATNFDPNRDHTKLMRQQTRDIKELFSSFAPHIAVDLHEYGAASRFAVNYSNAADGMYSAAKNLNIHPSIRNLSEALFAPGINSSMISKGLRGEPYMTASSSSNPVQLDEAGTDAKIGRNAMGLTQCITFLTETRGIGIANQSFKRRTLAGFAMVLGVLETARDNKEEVYNTMEAAIKEFVESDEDIVVTDYTEYSDRTWTMVDRRSGEVVQLPVQFASTTPATANLTRSRPEGYIIPRAWSDLAERLRVSGLQVETLEDGFSGEVEVYNITSASLARSYYEGHVLNTVTVEALKREVDLPKGSFFVSTKQKNAGIAFVSLEPENIDSYVRFGIVPLEVGDLYPVFRKV
;
A
#
# COMPACT_ATOMS: atom_id res chain seq x y z
N MET A 1 -31.21 7.12 20.35
CA MET A 1 -31.33 5.86 19.58
C MET A 1 -31.22 6.19 18.10
N ALA A 2 -30.00 6.32 17.60
CA ALA A 2 -29.65 6.26 16.19
C ALA A 2 -28.77 5.01 16.05
N PRO A 3 -28.98 4.13 15.07
CA PRO A 3 -28.21 2.90 15.00
C PRO A 3 -26.77 3.24 14.61
N ALA A 4 -25.81 2.76 15.40
CA ALA A 4 -24.42 2.73 15.01
C ALA A 4 -24.26 1.75 13.84
N THR A 5 -24.40 2.24 12.62
CA THR A 5 -23.95 1.54 11.41
C THR A 5 -22.43 1.56 11.40
N GLY A 6 -21.81 0.62 12.12
CA GLY A 6 -20.42 0.26 11.90
C GLY A 6 -20.32 -0.25 10.46
N ILE A 7 -19.71 0.55 9.60
CA ILE A 7 -19.33 0.13 8.25
C ILE A 7 -18.24 -0.93 8.45
N LEU A 8 -18.66 -2.19 8.42
CA LEU A 8 -17.76 -3.30 8.14
C LEU A 8 -17.22 -3.00 6.73
N VAL A 9 -15.97 -2.55 6.64
CA VAL A 9 -15.20 -2.61 5.40
C VAL A 9 -15.09 -4.10 5.09
N ALA A 10 -16.03 -4.59 4.28
CA ALA A 10 -15.93 -5.88 3.65
C ALA A 10 -14.77 -5.76 2.65
N ALA A 11 -13.55 -6.06 3.12
CA ALA A 11 -12.53 -6.55 2.23
C ALA A 11 -13.22 -7.64 1.41
N ALA A 12 -13.36 -7.42 0.10
CA ALA A 12 -13.96 -8.38 -0.80
C ALA A 12 -13.15 -9.68 -0.69
N ALA A 13 -13.58 -10.54 0.22
CA ALA A 13 -13.25 -11.93 0.24
C ALA A 13 -13.88 -12.44 -1.04
N LEU A 14 -13.06 -12.52 -2.09
CA LEU A 14 -13.35 -13.38 -3.22
C LEU A 14 -13.77 -14.71 -2.60
N GLY A 15 -15.07 -15.01 -2.71
CA GLY A 15 -15.69 -16.22 -2.22
C GLY A 15 -15.17 -17.42 -2.99
N GLY A 16 -13.91 -17.79 -2.77
CA GLY A 16 -13.47 -19.15 -2.90
C GLY A 16 -14.05 -19.91 -1.72
N CYS A 17 -14.63 -21.08 -1.97
CA CYS A 17 -14.75 -22.08 -0.92
C CYS A 17 -13.40 -22.11 -0.18
N ALA A 18 -13.40 -21.90 1.14
CA ALA A 18 -12.18 -21.94 1.94
C ALA A 18 -11.61 -23.36 1.85
N PHE A 19 -10.80 -23.61 0.82
CA PHE A 19 -9.89 -24.74 0.81
C PHE A 19 -8.95 -24.52 1.99
N ALA A 20 -8.69 -25.57 2.77
CA ALA A 20 -7.68 -25.51 3.80
C ALA A 20 -6.38 -25.01 3.16
N GLN A 21 -5.87 -23.88 3.66
CA GLN A 21 -4.59 -23.36 3.19
C GLN A 21 -3.51 -24.40 3.44
N LYS A 22 -2.64 -24.57 2.45
CA LYS A 22 -1.46 -25.43 2.53
C LYS A 22 -0.23 -24.58 2.84
N TYR A 23 0.87 -25.24 3.17
CA TYR A 23 2.17 -24.61 3.11
C TYR A 23 2.55 -24.44 1.63
N GLY A 24 2.61 -23.19 1.16
CA GLY A 24 2.86 -22.88 -0.25
C GLY A 24 1.75 -23.30 -1.23
N GLU A 25 1.91 -22.92 -2.48
CA GLU A 25 1.09 -23.33 -3.63
C GLU A 25 -0.43 -23.05 -3.48
N ASN A 26 -0.81 -22.00 -2.73
CA ASN A 26 -2.20 -21.59 -2.55
C ASN A 26 -2.73 -20.79 -3.75
N HIS A 27 -2.69 -21.42 -4.93
CA HIS A 27 -3.03 -20.77 -6.21
C HIS A 27 -4.50 -20.37 -6.29
N VAL A 28 -4.76 -19.23 -6.93
CA VAL A 28 -6.11 -18.84 -7.33
C VAL A 28 -6.51 -19.64 -8.56
N ARG A 29 -7.76 -20.10 -8.60
CA ARG A 29 -8.31 -20.79 -9.77
C ARG A 29 -8.23 -19.89 -11.01
N VAL A 30 -7.61 -20.39 -12.08
CA VAL A 30 -7.61 -19.70 -13.37
C VAL A 30 -9.00 -19.73 -14.01
N SER A 31 -9.42 -18.56 -14.49
CA SER A 31 -10.66 -18.30 -15.20
C SER A 31 -10.39 -17.25 -16.27
N PHE A 32 -9.83 -17.69 -17.40
CA PHE A 32 -9.57 -16.83 -18.56
C PHE A 32 -10.83 -16.11 -19.04
N ASP A 33 -10.63 -14.94 -19.61
CA ASP A 33 -11.64 -14.33 -20.44
C ASP A 33 -11.83 -15.12 -21.73
N SER A 34 -13.06 -15.06 -22.24
CA SER A 34 -13.34 -15.47 -23.61
C SER A 34 -12.55 -14.61 -24.58
N ASP A 35 -12.17 -15.18 -25.72
CA ASP A 35 -11.54 -14.47 -26.85
C ASP A 35 -12.27 -13.17 -27.21
N LEU A 36 -13.60 -13.15 -27.16
CA LEU A 36 -14.41 -11.95 -27.42
C LEU A 36 -14.05 -10.79 -26.48
N VAL A 37 -14.06 -11.04 -25.16
CA VAL A 37 -13.72 -10.02 -24.15
C VAL A 37 -12.26 -9.60 -24.28
N GLU A 38 -11.34 -10.55 -24.45
CA GLU A 38 -9.92 -10.23 -24.60
C GLU A 38 -9.67 -9.37 -25.84
N GLN A 39 -10.18 -9.76 -27.01
CA GLN A 39 -9.89 -9.08 -28.27
C GLN A 39 -10.64 -7.74 -28.41
N SER A 40 -11.87 -7.66 -27.92
CA SER A 40 -12.68 -6.43 -28.04
C SER A 40 -12.34 -5.40 -26.95
N ALA A 41 -12.28 -5.82 -25.68
CA ALA A 41 -12.08 -4.89 -24.58
C ALA A 41 -10.60 -4.69 -24.24
N PHE A 42 -9.76 -5.73 -24.35
CA PHE A 42 -8.37 -5.71 -23.88
C PHE A 42 -7.35 -6.14 -24.96
N PRO A 43 -7.40 -5.58 -26.18
CA PRO A 43 -6.55 -6.04 -27.28
C PRO A 43 -5.06 -5.92 -26.92
N ALA A 44 -4.27 -6.88 -27.39
CA ALA A 44 -2.84 -6.93 -27.17
C ALA A 44 -2.16 -5.65 -27.71
N PRO A 45 -1.32 -4.98 -26.90
CA PRO A 45 -0.71 -3.73 -27.32
C PRO A 45 0.45 -3.95 -28.30
N ASN A 46 0.54 -3.10 -29.32
CA ASN A 46 1.67 -3.06 -30.24
C ASN A 46 2.79 -2.15 -29.70
N VAL A 47 3.44 -2.59 -28.62
CA VAL A 47 4.55 -1.88 -27.97
C VAL A 47 5.75 -2.79 -27.77
N THR A 48 6.92 -2.23 -27.56
CA THR A 48 8.10 -2.97 -27.07
C THR A 48 8.26 -2.70 -25.58
N LEU A 49 8.39 -3.75 -24.78
CA LEU A 49 8.70 -3.67 -23.34
C LEU A 49 10.07 -4.29 -23.11
N PHE A 50 10.94 -3.60 -22.38
CA PHE A 50 12.33 -4.01 -22.16
C PHE A 50 12.49 -4.71 -20.82
N SER A 51 12.17 -6.00 -20.76
CA SER A 51 12.19 -6.77 -19.51
C SER A 51 12.41 -8.27 -19.80
N PRO A 52 12.77 -9.10 -18.81
CA PRO A 52 13.04 -10.52 -19.04
C PRO A 52 11.94 -11.27 -19.78
N ALA A 53 10.67 -11.08 -19.40
CA ALA A 53 9.53 -11.77 -19.99
C ALA A 53 9.20 -11.33 -21.42
N PHE A 54 9.67 -10.16 -21.85
CA PHE A 54 9.47 -9.65 -23.22
C PHE A 54 10.75 -9.61 -24.04
N SER A 55 11.82 -10.27 -23.57
CA SER A 55 13.04 -10.44 -24.33
C SER A 55 12.84 -11.44 -25.49
N PRO A 56 13.64 -11.34 -26.59
CA PRO A 56 13.54 -12.29 -27.71
C PRO A 56 13.78 -13.75 -27.31
N ASN A 57 14.49 -13.99 -26.21
CA ASN A 57 14.82 -15.32 -25.69
C ASN A 57 13.99 -15.69 -24.46
N ALA A 58 12.89 -14.98 -24.20
CA ALA A 58 12.01 -15.29 -23.07
C ALA A 58 11.48 -16.73 -23.17
N SER A 59 11.55 -17.44 -22.06
CA SER A 59 11.06 -18.81 -21.93
C SER A 59 10.26 -18.92 -20.65
N PHE A 60 9.13 -19.60 -20.72
CA PHE A 60 8.19 -19.72 -19.61
C PHE A 60 8.03 -21.18 -19.22
N VAL A 61 8.02 -21.43 -17.90
CA VAL A 61 7.71 -22.76 -17.37
C VAL A 61 6.24 -23.10 -17.63
N PRO A 62 5.87 -24.39 -17.76
CA PRO A 62 4.49 -24.78 -18.07
C PRO A 62 3.43 -24.19 -17.13
N GLY A 63 3.76 -24.03 -15.85
CA GLY A 63 2.84 -23.49 -14.86
C GLY A 63 2.49 -22.02 -15.02
N TRP A 64 3.27 -21.24 -15.77
CA TRP A 64 2.91 -19.86 -16.14
C TRP A 64 1.59 -19.81 -16.91
N PHE A 65 1.37 -20.78 -17.79
CA PHE A 65 0.15 -20.87 -18.60
C PHE A 65 -1.05 -21.40 -17.80
N ASN A 66 -0.80 -22.06 -16.67
CA ASN A 66 -1.83 -22.65 -15.81
C ASN A 66 -2.06 -21.87 -14.51
N GLY A 67 -1.34 -20.74 -14.30
CA GLY A 67 -1.44 -19.91 -13.11
C GLY A 67 -0.92 -20.58 -11.84
N SER A 68 0.21 -21.29 -11.94
CA SER A 68 0.95 -21.87 -10.81
C SER A 68 2.39 -21.36 -10.67
N ASP A 69 2.86 -20.53 -11.59
CA ASP A 69 4.21 -19.98 -11.60
C ASP A 69 4.18 -18.55 -12.16
N GLY A 70 5.13 -17.71 -11.75
CA GLY A 70 5.33 -16.37 -12.31
C GLY A 70 6.03 -16.40 -13.68
N ALA A 71 5.90 -15.30 -14.44
CA ALA A 71 6.51 -15.15 -15.76
C ALA A 71 8.05 -15.08 -15.71
N THR A 72 8.59 -14.42 -14.68
CA THR A 72 10.03 -14.16 -14.52
C THR A 72 10.51 -14.79 -13.22
N SER A 73 11.49 -15.69 -13.30
CA SER A 73 12.08 -16.33 -12.12
C SER A 73 12.93 -15.35 -11.30
N GLN A 74 13.14 -15.67 -10.01
CA GLN A 74 14.02 -14.86 -9.14
C GLN A 74 15.44 -14.71 -9.72
N THR A 75 15.95 -15.77 -10.35
CA THR A 75 17.30 -15.76 -10.97
C THR A 75 17.34 -14.85 -12.20
N ALA A 76 16.29 -14.87 -13.03
CA ALA A 76 16.21 -14.00 -14.20
C ALA A 76 16.10 -12.52 -13.81
N LEU A 77 15.27 -12.22 -12.80
CA LEU A 77 15.13 -10.89 -12.21
C LEU A 77 16.47 -10.38 -11.66
N ASP A 78 17.14 -11.18 -10.82
CA ASP A 78 18.44 -10.83 -10.24
C ASP A 78 19.52 -10.59 -11.31
N SER A 79 19.60 -11.49 -12.30
CA SER A 79 20.56 -11.35 -13.41
C SER A 79 20.32 -10.10 -14.23
N PHE A 80 19.06 -9.79 -14.53
CA PHE A 80 18.68 -8.59 -15.25
C PHE A 80 19.03 -7.32 -14.46
N ALA A 81 18.69 -7.27 -13.17
CA ALA A 81 19.01 -6.14 -12.30
C ALA A 81 20.52 -5.87 -12.22
N LYS A 82 21.33 -6.92 -12.07
CA LYS A 82 22.81 -6.83 -12.09
C LYS A 82 23.35 -6.34 -13.42
N ALA A 83 22.78 -6.80 -14.54
CA ALA A 83 23.19 -6.38 -15.87
C ALA A 83 22.93 -4.87 -16.09
N ILE A 84 21.75 -4.38 -15.70
CA ILE A 84 21.40 -2.94 -15.77
C ILE A 84 22.42 -2.11 -14.98
N ALA A 85 22.68 -2.48 -13.72
CA ALA A 85 23.63 -1.74 -12.89
C ALA A 85 25.07 -1.79 -13.43
N SER A 86 25.51 -2.94 -13.93
CA SER A 86 26.87 -3.11 -14.47
C SER A 86 27.10 -2.31 -15.75
N LYS A 87 26.07 -2.18 -16.60
CA LYS A 87 26.13 -1.39 -17.83
C LYS A 87 26.04 0.11 -17.55
N ASN A 88 25.39 0.50 -16.44
CA ASN A 88 25.11 1.88 -16.10
C ASN A 88 25.65 2.30 -14.72
N PRO A 89 26.96 2.13 -14.45
CA PRO A 89 27.52 2.37 -13.12
C PRO A 89 27.49 3.85 -12.69
N SER A 90 27.26 4.78 -13.62
CA SER A 90 27.13 6.21 -13.33
C SER A 90 25.81 6.58 -12.67
N TRP A 91 24.77 5.72 -12.77
CA TRP A 91 23.46 6.04 -12.23
C TRP A 91 22.67 4.87 -11.62
N ALA A 92 23.06 3.61 -11.84
CA ALA A 92 22.39 2.45 -11.27
C ALA A 92 23.33 1.67 -10.34
N THR A 93 22.88 1.44 -9.11
CA THR A 93 23.58 0.60 -8.13
C THR A 93 22.70 -0.58 -7.74
N TYR A 94 23.12 -1.79 -8.12
CA TYR A 94 22.50 -3.03 -7.63
C TYR A 94 22.86 -3.25 -6.16
N ARG A 95 21.88 -3.61 -5.34
CA ARG A 95 22.05 -3.99 -3.94
C ARG A 95 21.23 -5.23 -3.63
N THR A 96 21.65 -5.95 -2.60
CA THR A 96 20.86 -7.00 -1.96
C THR A 96 20.60 -6.54 -0.54
N ALA A 97 19.35 -6.62 -0.09
CA ALA A 97 19.01 -6.25 1.28
C ALA A 97 19.77 -7.14 2.28
N GLU A 98 20.03 -6.61 3.48
CA GLU A 98 20.74 -7.33 4.54
C GLU A 98 19.85 -8.37 5.27
N PHE A 99 18.58 -8.47 4.86
CA PHE A 99 17.59 -9.41 5.37
C PHE A 99 17.12 -10.36 4.27
N LEU A 100 16.45 -11.44 4.69
CA LEU A 100 15.96 -12.51 3.82
C LEU A 100 14.45 -12.70 4.02
N SER A 101 13.82 -13.36 3.06
CA SER A 101 12.41 -13.74 3.18
C SER A 101 12.20 -14.82 4.25
N GLU A 102 10.96 -15.19 4.51
CA GLU A 102 10.64 -16.23 5.50
C GLU A 102 11.28 -17.59 5.17
N GLU A 103 11.53 -17.89 3.89
CA GLU A 103 12.27 -19.08 3.43
C GLU A 103 13.73 -18.83 3.07
N GLY A 104 14.27 -17.65 3.38
CA GLY A 104 15.69 -17.35 3.19
C GLY A 104 16.06 -16.86 1.78
N ARG A 105 15.10 -16.38 0.98
CA ARG A 105 15.36 -15.81 -0.36
C ARG A 105 15.84 -14.35 -0.24
N PRO A 106 16.80 -13.93 -1.09
CA PRO A 106 17.32 -12.57 -1.05
C PRO A 106 16.36 -11.55 -1.70
N PHE A 107 16.46 -10.30 -1.27
CA PHE A 107 15.77 -9.14 -1.86
C PHE A 107 16.73 -8.29 -2.71
N PRO A 108 16.83 -8.56 -4.03
CA PRO A 108 17.51 -7.65 -4.93
C PRO A 108 16.70 -6.35 -5.07
N TYR A 109 17.40 -5.22 -5.01
CA TYR A 109 16.83 -3.91 -5.32
C TYR A 109 17.86 -3.04 -6.02
N ILE A 110 17.40 -2.03 -6.74
CA ILE A 110 18.27 -1.11 -7.47
C ILE A 110 18.06 0.30 -6.94
N TYR A 111 19.16 0.97 -6.64
CA TYR A 111 19.18 2.39 -6.35
C TYR A 111 19.58 3.16 -7.61
N LEU A 112 18.71 4.07 -8.07
CA LEU A 112 18.90 4.91 -9.25
C LEU A 112 19.16 6.34 -8.81
N SER A 113 20.34 6.86 -9.08
CA SER A 113 20.73 8.23 -8.73
C SER A 113 22.02 8.64 -9.41
N THR A 114 22.11 9.90 -9.83
CA THR A 114 23.36 10.55 -10.26
C THR A 114 24.07 11.28 -9.11
N SER A 115 23.50 11.28 -7.91
CA SER A 115 24.04 11.98 -6.73
C SER A 115 24.83 11.03 -5.84
N GLN A 116 26.04 11.44 -5.45
CA GLN A 116 26.85 10.66 -4.50
C GLN A 116 26.35 10.76 -3.04
N ASN A 117 25.55 11.79 -2.71
CA ASN A 117 24.97 11.98 -1.38
C ASN A 117 23.47 12.34 -1.46
N VAL A 118 22.62 11.44 -0.96
CA VAL A 118 21.15 11.47 -1.12
C VAL A 118 20.50 12.54 -0.23
N THR A 119 21.03 12.75 0.98
CA THR A 119 20.41 13.66 1.96
C THR A 119 20.61 15.14 1.63
N SER A 120 21.48 15.46 0.67
CA SER A 120 21.80 16.82 0.25
C SER A 120 21.55 17.07 -1.24
N SER A 121 20.89 16.13 -1.95
CA SER A 121 20.70 16.24 -3.41
C SER A 121 19.63 17.26 -3.79
N GLY A 122 18.72 17.61 -2.88
CA GLY A 122 17.55 18.44 -3.17
C GLY A 122 16.60 17.78 -4.20
N LYS A 123 16.70 16.47 -4.39
CA LYS A 123 15.86 15.66 -5.30
C LYS A 123 14.67 15.05 -4.57
N LEU A 124 13.65 14.70 -5.34
CA LEU A 124 12.55 13.90 -4.81
C LEU A 124 13.01 12.45 -4.65
N ARG A 125 12.63 11.81 -3.54
CA ARG A 125 12.98 10.43 -3.22
C ARG A 125 11.77 9.58 -3.55
N VAL A 126 11.94 8.60 -4.41
CA VAL A 126 10.84 7.77 -4.92
C VAL A 126 11.08 6.30 -4.56
N TRP A 127 10.10 5.68 -3.94
CA TRP A 127 10.09 4.25 -3.65
C TRP A 127 9.13 3.53 -4.60
N LEU A 128 9.63 2.55 -5.34
CA LEU A 128 8.81 1.73 -6.23
C LEU A 128 8.90 0.27 -5.77
N GLN A 129 7.76 -0.35 -5.51
CA GLN A 129 7.70 -1.77 -5.15
C GLN A 129 6.63 -2.53 -5.93
N GLY A 130 6.90 -3.80 -6.22
CA GLY A 130 5.97 -4.71 -6.87
C GLY A 130 5.96 -6.09 -6.20
N SER A 131 5.00 -6.92 -6.63
CA SER A 131 4.85 -8.29 -6.14
C SER A 131 4.84 -8.38 -4.60
N VAL A 132 4.11 -7.46 -3.95
CA VAL A 132 3.74 -7.60 -2.53
C VAL A 132 2.93 -8.86 -2.35
N HIS A 133 1.96 -9.09 -3.24
CA HIS A 133 1.39 -10.41 -3.44
C HIS A 133 2.14 -11.14 -4.54
N GLY A 134 2.47 -12.41 -4.30
CA GLY A 134 3.31 -13.19 -5.21
C GLY A 134 2.62 -13.66 -6.49
N ASN A 135 1.29 -13.75 -6.48
CA ASN A 135 0.47 -14.15 -7.62
C ASN A 135 0.07 -12.98 -8.54
N GLU A 136 0.77 -11.84 -8.44
CA GLU A 136 0.50 -10.59 -9.15
C GLU A 136 1.76 -10.14 -9.95
N PRO A 137 2.22 -10.95 -10.93
CA PRO A 137 3.52 -10.80 -11.61
C PRO A 137 3.60 -9.63 -12.61
N ALA A 138 2.53 -8.92 -12.89
CA ALA A 138 2.61 -7.75 -13.78
C ALA A 138 3.32 -6.57 -13.11
N GLY A 139 3.25 -6.48 -11.78
CA GLY A 139 3.85 -5.39 -10.99
C GLY A 139 5.38 -5.44 -10.99
N ASP A 140 5.98 -6.59 -10.69
CA ASP A 140 7.44 -6.72 -10.72
C ASP A 140 7.98 -6.60 -12.15
N GLU A 141 7.32 -7.22 -13.14
CA GLU A 141 7.71 -7.09 -14.55
C GLU A 141 7.59 -5.65 -15.07
N ALA A 142 6.63 -4.85 -14.59
CA ALA A 142 6.50 -3.44 -14.97
C ALA A 142 7.69 -2.61 -14.47
N LEU A 143 8.17 -2.89 -13.26
CA LEU A 143 9.37 -2.28 -12.71
C LEU A 143 10.64 -2.73 -13.45
N LEU A 144 10.71 -3.99 -13.89
CA LEU A 144 11.78 -4.46 -14.76
C LEU A 144 11.73 -3.78 -16.14
N ALA A 145 10.54 -3.57 -16.69
CA ALA A 145 10.34 -2.85 -17.94
C ALA A 145 10.76 -1.38 -17.84
N LEU A 146 10.54 -0.73 -16.70
CA LEU A 146 11.07 0.60 -16.41
C LEU A 146 12.59 0.62 -16.44
N LEU A 147 13.24 -0.30 -15.74
CA LEU A 147 14.71 -0.39 -15.71
C LEU A 147 15.30 -0.61 -17.11
N GLY A 148 14.71 -1.50 -17.91
CA GLY A 148 15.16 -1.72 -19.28
C GLY A 148 14.90 -0.53 -20.20
N ALA A 149 13.82 0.21 -20.01
CA ALA A 149 13.56 1.44 -20.77
C ALA A 149 14.58 2.54 -20.46
N LEU A 150 14.95 2.71 -19.18
CA LEU A 150 16.00 3.64 -18.76
C LEU A 150 17.39 3.24 -19.32
N ASP A 151 17.70 1.94 -19.35
CA ASP A 151 18.94 1.45 -19.98
C ASP A 151 18.98 1.67 -21.50
N ALA A 152 17.82 1.52 -22.16
CA ALA A 152 17.70 1.68 -23.60
C ALA A 152 17.82 3.16 -24.05
N ASP A 153 17.45 4.12 -23.20
CA ASP A 153 17.48 5.55 -23.50
C ASP A 153 18.12 6.35 -22.34
N GLN A 154 19.40 6.68 -22.51
CA GLN A 154 20.21 7.35 -21.49
C GLN A 154 19.85 8.82 -21.32
N GLU A 155 19.40 9.50 -22.38
CA GLU A 155 18.96 10.90 -22.30
C GLU A 155 17.65 10.99 -21.52
N TRP A 156 16.72 10.07 -21.79
CA TRP A 156 15.47 9.95 -21.04
C TRP A 156 15.73 9.60 -19.57
N ALA A 157 16.65 8.67 -19.29
CA ALA A 157 17.05 8.33 -17.93
C ALA A 157 17.66 9.52 -17.18
N ALA A 158 18.54 10.28 -17.82
CA ALA A 158 19.14 11.48 -17.24
C ALA A 158 18.07 12.49 -16.81
N GLY A 159 17.03 12.71 -17.63
CA GLY A 159 15.94 13.64 -17.32
C GLY A 159 15.19 13.30 -16.02
N PHE A 160 14.96 12.02 -15.71
CA PHE A 160 14.40 11.65 -14.40
C PHE A 160 15.41 11.84 -13.28
N LEU A 161 16.66 11.41 -13.50
CA LEU A 161 17.66 11.35 -12.45
C LEU A 161 18.25 12.72 -12.08
N GLU A 162 18.00 13.76 -12.87
CA GLU A 162 18.21 15.15 -12.47
C GLU A 162 17.26 15.58 -11.34
N ALA A 163 16.02 15.07 -11.34
CA ALA A 163 14.98 15.45 -10.39
C ALA A 163 14.79 14.43 -9.25
N LEU A 164 15.09 13.15 -9.50
CA LEU A 164 14.67 12.03 -8.67
C LEU A 164 15.85 11.15 -8.20
N ASP A 165 15.76 10.66 -6.97
CA ASP A 165 16.53 9.54 -6.43
C ASP A 165 15.55 8.38 -6.18
N ILE A 166 15.76 7.21 -6.78
CA ILE A 166 14.75 6.15 -6.86
C ILE A 166 15.28 4.84 -6.26
N ILE A 167 14.51 4.23 -5.34
CA ILE A 167 14.66 2.81 -5.01
C ILE A 167 13.62 2.02 -5.78
N VAL A 168 14.08 1.00 -6.52
CA VAL A 168 13.22 0.02 -7.16
C VAL A 168 13.43 -1.32 -6.45
N MET A 169 12.41 -1.79 -5.74
CA MET A 169 12.33 -3.14 -5.16
C MET A 169 11.32 -3.94 -5.99
N PRO A 170 11.74 -4.64 -7.06
CA PRO A 170 10.80 -5.27 -7.97
C PRO A 170 9.91 -6.30 -7.27
N ARG A 171 10.44 -7.02 -6.27
CA ARG A 171 9.75 -8.14 -5.63
C ARG A 171 9.81 -8.08 -4.10
N TYR A 172 8.70 -7.68 -3.50
CA TYR A 172 8.51 -7.61 -2.04
C TYR A 172 8.24 -8.99 -1.39
N ASN A 173 7.67 -9.94 -2.13
CA ASN A 173 7.34 -11.28 -1.63
C ASN A 173 7.91 -12.38 -2.54
N PRO A 174 9.22 -12.68 -2.44
CA PRO A 174 9.86 -13.68 -3.29
C PRO A 174 9.34 -15.10 -3.03
N ASP A 175 8.98 -15.44 -1.80
CA ASP A 175 8.44 -16.77 -1.47
C ASP A 175 7.03 -16.93 -2.05
N GLY A 176 6.16 -15.94 -1.85
CA GLY A 176 4.83 -15.94 -2.45
C GLY A 176 4.89 -15.99 -3.98
N ASN A 177 5.88 -15.34 -4.60
CA ASN A 177 6.06 -15.37 -6.05
C ASN A 177 6.49 -16.75 -6.55
N ASP A 178 7.42 -17.41 -5.82
CA ASP A 178 7.87 -18.77 -6.10
C ASP A 178 6.71 -19.79 -6.00
N TYR A 179 5.84 -19.62 -5.01
CA TYR A 179 4.62 -20.39 -4.83
C TYR A 179 3.41 -19.88 -5.63
N PHE A 180 3.58 -18.83 -6.44
CA PHE A 180 2.50 -18.13 -7.15
C PHE A 180 1.22 -17.93 -6.31
N GLN A 181 1.40 -17.44 -5.09
CA GLN A 181 0.33 -17.21 -4.12
C GLN A 181 0.33 -15.77 -3.60
N ARG A 182 -0.81 -15.36 -3.06
CA ARG A 182 -1.01 -14.00 -2.56
C ARG A 182 -0.15 -13.68 -1.34
N THR A 183 -0.09 -14.61 -0.40
CA THR A 183 0.45 -14.40 0.95
C THR A 183 1.95 -14.71 1.01
N PHE A 184 2.60 -14.38 2.13
CA PHE A 184 3.90 -14.97 2.47
C PHE A 184 3.81 -16.50 2.58
N ALA A 185 4.97 -17.18 2.68
CA ALA A 185 5.03 -18.64 2.88
C ALA A 185 4.23 -19.10 4.12
N THR A 186 4.13 -18.23 5.14
CA THR A 186 3.32 -18.48 6.36
C THR A 186 1.83 -18.15 6.24
N ASN A 187 1.34 -17.85 5.03
CA ASN A 187 -0.07 -17.55 4.73
C ASN A 187 -0.64 -16.27 5.35
N PHE A 188 0.22 -15.35 5.79
CA PHE A 188 -0.19 -13.99 6.15
C PHE A 188 -0.14 -13.06 4.94
N ASP A 189 -1.13 -12.18 4.82
CA ASP A 189 -1.17 -11.17 3.77
C ASP A 189 -0.22 -10.01 4.13
N PRO A 190 0.88 -9.81 3.37
CA PRO A 190 1.83 -8.73 3.63
C PRO A 190 1.19 -7.35 3.60
N ASN A 191 0.23 -7.15 2.70
CA ASN A 191 -0.49 -5.90 2.55
C ASN A 191 -1.61 -5.76 3.60
N ARG A 192 -1.55 -6.50 4.72
CA ARG A 192 -2.38 -6.32 5.90
C ARG A 192 -1.57 -6.15 7.18
N ASP A 193 -0.25 -6.08 7.10
CA ASP A 193 0.64 -6.14 8.27
C ASP A 193 1.34 -4.81 8.60
N HIS A 194 0.95 -3.68 8.00
CA HIS A 194 1.76 -2.46 8.09
C HIS A 194 1.58 -1.61 9.37
N THR A 195 0.53 -1.83 10.16
CA THR A 195 0.40 -1.26 11.51
C THR A 195 0.75 -2.29 12.57
N LYS A 196 0.23 -3.51 12.39
CA LYS A 196 0.55 -4.66 13.25
C LYS A 196 2.04 -4.91 13.26
N LEU A 197 2.68 -5.12 12.11
CA LEU A 197 4.08 -5.53 11.99
C LEU A 197 4.36 -6.86 12.69
N MET A 198 3.54 -7.88 12.44
CA MET A 198 3.72 -9.21 13.05
C MET A 198 4.73 -10.07 12.31
N ARG A 199 5.04 -9.77 11.04
CA ARG A 199 5.99 -10.51 10.24
C ARG A 199 7.34 -9.79 10.20
N GLN A 200 8.42 -10.52 10.43
CA GLN A 200 9.78 -9.94 10.42
C GLN A 200 10.12 -9.37 9.05
N GLN A 201 9.79 -10.07 7.96
CA GLN A 201 9.98 -9.56 6.59
C GLN A 201 9.31 -8.20 6.36
N THR A 202 8.09 -8.00 6.88
CA THR A 202 7.41 -6.71 6.79
C THR A 202 8.13 -5.63 7.61
N ARG A 203 8.64 -5.97 8.81
CA ARG A 203 9.45 -5.05 9.62
C ARG A 203 10.72 -4.63 8.89
N ASP A 204 11.48 -5.58 8.36
CA ASP A 204 12.75 -5.33 7.70
C ASP A 204 12.58 -4.43 6.46
N ILE A 205 11.56 -4.70 5.64
CA ILE A 205 11.26 -3.85 4.48
C ILE A 205 10.75 -2.47 4.93
N LYS A 206 9.95 -2.39 6.02
CA LYS A 206 9.47 -1.12 6.57
C LYS A 206 10.62 -0.28 7.13
N GLU A 207 11.63 -0.89 7.75
CA GLU A 207 12.84 -0.19 8.21
C GLU A 207 13.64 0.39 7.04
N LEU A 208 13.81 -0.39 5.95
CA LEU A 208 14.45 0.08 4.74
C LEU A 208 13.67 1.26 4.11
N PHE A 209 12.35 1.14 4.02
CA PHE A 209 11.47 2.21 3.54
C PHE A 209 11.59 3.48 4.41
N SER A 210 11.48 3.33 5.72
CA SER A 210 11.53 4.43 6.69
C SER A 210 12.89 5.13 6.71
N SER A 211 13.97 4.37 6.55
CA SER A 211 15.35 4.89 6.47
C SER A 211 15.58 5.69 5.19
N PHE A 212 14.97 5.27 4.08
CA PHE A 212 15.00 6.03 2.83
C PHE A 212 14.15 7.31 2.90
N ALA A 213 13.07 7.27 3.69
CA ALA A 213 12.15 8.38 3.95
C ALA A 213 11.64 9.04 2.65
N PRO A 214 11.00 8.28 1.74
CA PRO A 214 10.61 8.78 0.43
C PRO A 214 9.61 9.94 0.49
N HIS A 215 9.68 10.80 -0.52
CA HIS A 215 8.64 11.80 -0.79
C HIS A 215 7.45 11.14 -1.51
N ILE A 216 7.73 10.16 -2.36
CA ILE A 216 6.74 9.48 -3.21
C ILE A 216 6.93 7.96 -3.11
N ALA A 217 5.85 7.18 -3.03
CA ALA A 217 5.86 5.73 -3.05
C ALA A 217 4.79 5.17 -4.01
N VAL A 218 5.12 4.10 -4.73
CA VAL A 218 4.18 3.37 -5.59
C VAL A 218 4.25 1.88 -5.29
N ASP A 219 3.08 1.29 -5.05
CA ASP A 219 2.90 -0.11 -4.73
C ASP A 219 2.06 -0.79 -5.83
N LEU A 220 2.67 -1.70 -6.59
CA LEU A 220 2.09 -2.32 -7.77
C LEU A 220 1.47 -3.69 -7.45
N HIS A 221 0.17 -3.81 -7.74
CA HIS A 221 -0.68 -4.98 -7.49
C HIS A 221 -1.48 -5.37 -8.76
N GLU A 222 -2.23 -6.47 -8.66
CA GLU A 222 -3.24 -6.86 -9.64
C GLU A 222 -4.62 -7.12 -9.02
N TYR A 223 -5.68 -6.76 -9.76
CA TYR A 223 -7.05 -7.07 -9.36
C TYR A 223 -7.62 -8.28 -10.12
N GLY A 224 -8.69 -8.85 -9.57
CA GLY A 224 -9.43 -9.98 -10.14
C GLY A 224 -10.10 -9.69 -11.47
N ALA A 225 -9.59 -10.26 -12.56
CA ALA A 225 -10.13 -10.10 -13.91
C ALA A 225 -11.51 -10.76 -14.09
N ALA A 226 -11.79 -11.81 -13.32
CA ALA A 226 -13.01 -12.62 -13.42
C ALA A 226 -14.18 -12.11 -12.56
N SER A 227 -14.02 -11.02 -11.80
CA SER A 227 -15.10 -10.45 -11.00
C SER A 227 -16.31 -10.09 -11.87
N ARG A 228 -17.52 -10.28 -11.32
CA ARG A 228 -18.80 -10.05 -12.00
C ARG A 228 -19.61 -9.01 -11.25
N PHE A 229 -20.22 -8.10 -12.00
CA PHE A 229 -21.12 -7.05 -11.53
C PHE A 229 -22.42 -7.14 -12.31
N ALA A 230 -23.56 -6.99 -11.64
CA ALA A 230 -24.89 -7.16 -12.22
C ALA A 230 -24.97 -8.38 -13.18
N VAL A 231 -24.39 -9.51 -12.71
CA VAL A 231 -24.27 -10.80 -13.41
C VAL A 231 -23.31 -10.81 -14.61
N ASN A 232 -23.45 -9.88 -15.57
CA ASN A 232 -22.80 -9.98 -16.89
C ASN A 232 -21.69 -8.95 -17.14
N TYR A 233 -21.38 -8.09 -16.17
CA TYR A 233 -20.39 -7.03 -16.35
C TYR A 233 -19.09 -7.36 -15.61
N SER A 234 -17.96 -6.91 -16.15
CA SER A 234 -16.67 -6.91 -15.45
C SER A 234 -16.03 -5.53 -15.53
N ASN A 235 -15.13 -5.20 -14.61
CA ASN A 235 -14.41 -3.93 -14.64
C ASN A 235 -13.66 -3.77 -15.98
N ALA A 236 -13.73 -2.57 -16.58
CA ALA A 236 -13.09 -2.25 -17.86
C ALA A 236 -11.69 -1.66 -17.72
N ALA A 237 -11.27 -1.25 -16.52
CA ALA A 237 -9.99 -0.61 -16.28
C ALA A 237 -8.82 -1.54 -16.67
N ASP A 238 -7.85 -1.02 -17.41
CA ASP A 238 -6.56 -1.71 -17.62
C ASP A 238 -5.71 -1.64 -16.36
N GLY A 239 -5.76 -0.48 -15.69
CA GLY A 239 -5.15 -0.23 -14.41
C GLY A 239 -6.06 0.65 -13.57
N MET A 240 -6.19 0.35 -12.28
CA MET A 240 -6.76 1.25 -11.30
C MET A 240 -5.68 1.85 -10.43
N TYR A 241 -5.89 3.05 -9.92
CA TYR A 241 -4.95 3.71 -9.01
C TYR A 241 -5.68 4.42 -7.87
N SER A 242 -5.02 4.53 -6.72
CA SER A 242 -5.54 5.29 -5.59
C SER A 242 -4.42 5.84 -4.73
N ALA A 243 -4.52 7.13 -4.39
CA ALA A 243 -3.63 7.73 -3.41
C ALA A 243 -3.97 7.26 -1.99
N ALA A 244 -3.05 7.45 -1.05
CA ALA A 244 -3.33 7.32 0.38
C ALA A 244 -4.40 8.34 0.82
N LYS A 245 -5.41 7.86 1.56
CA LYS A 245 -6.62 8.62 1.89
C LYS A 245 -6.77 8.95 3.37
N ASN A 246 -5.95 8.36 4.24
CA ASN A 246 -6.10 8.54 5.69
C ASN A 246 -6.05 10.03 6.08
N LEU A 247 -7.00 10.46 6.92
CA LEU A 247 -7.19 11.87 7.24
C LEU A 247 -6.09 12.47 8.14
N ASN A 248 -5.25 11.63 8.76
CA ASN A 248 -4.06 12.10 9.48
C ASN A 248 -2.85 12.38 8.56
N ILE A 249 -3.03 12.29 7.23
CA ILE A 249 -2.10 12.80 6.23
C ILE A 249 -2.44 14.27 5.96
N HIS A 250 -1.41 15.13 5.91
CA HIS A 250 -1.59 16.56 5.74
C HIS A 250 -2.46 16.88 4.51
N PRO A 251 -3.47 17.77 4.61
CA PRO A 251 -4.40 18.06 3.51
C PRO A 251 -3.70 18.45 2.21
N SER A 252 -2.61 19.23 2.26
CA SER A 252 -1.85 19.62 1.06
C SER A 252 -1.24 18.43 0.32
N ILE A 253 -0.80 17.39 1.05
CA ILE A 253 -0.22 16.17 0.46
C ILE A 253 -1.34 15.33 -0.18
N ARG A 254 -2.48 15.18 0.50
CA ARG A 254 -3.65 14.52 -0.07
C ARG A 254 -4.14 15.25 -1.32
N ASN A 255 -4.22 16.58 -1.28
CA ASN A 255 -4.60 17.39 -2.42
C ASN A 255 -3.62 17.26 -3.59
N LEU A 256 -2.31 17.29 -3.32
CA LEU A 256 -1.29 17.08 -4.35
C LEU A 256 -1.43 15.70 -5.01
N SER A 257 -1.74 14.67 -4.22
CA SER A 257 -1.96 13.33 -4.73
C SER A 257 -3.17 13.25 -5.69
N GLU A 258 -4.29 13.88 -5.33
CA GLU A 258 -5.53 13.80 -6.11
C GLU A 258 -5.61 14.80 -7.27
N ALA A 259 -5.09 16.02 -7.08
CA ALA A 259 -5.25 17.11 -8.05
C ALA A 259 -4.12 17.16 -9.08
N LEU A 260 -2.93 16.64 -8.74
CA LEU A 260 -1.76 16.66 -9.64
C LEU A 260 -1.41 15.25 -10.12
N PHE A 261 -1.14 14.33 -9.21
CA PHE A 261 -0.61 13.00 -9.57
C PHE A 261 -1.65 12.07 -10.18
N ALA A 262 -2.86 11.97 -9.61
CA ALA A 262 -3.92 11.12 -10.16
C ALA A 262 -4.28 11.48 -11.62
N PRO A 263 -4.44 12.75 -12.00
CA PRO A 263 -4.57 13.15 -13.40
C PRO A 263 -3.35 12.78 -14.26
N GLY A 264 -2.12 12.99 -13.77
CA GLY A 264 -0.89 12.62 -14.47
C GLY A 264 -0.78 11.12 -14.76
N ILE A 265 -1.15 10.28 -13.80
CA ILE A 265 -1.25 8.82 -13.98
C ILE A 265 -2.24 8.48 -15.10
N ASN A 266 -3.44 9.08 -15.06
CA ASN A 266 -4.46 8.80 -16.07
C ASN A 266 -4.04 9.28 -17.47
N SER A 267 -3.42 10.46 -17.56
CA SER A 267 -2.88 10.98 -18.82
C SER A 267 -1.83 10.04 -19.40
N SER A 268 -0.93 9.49 -18.57
CA SER A 268 0.06 8.52 -19.02
C SER A 268 -0.61 7.23 -19.54
N MET A 269 -1.60 6.70 -18.83
CA MET A 269 -2.40 5.54 -19.27
C MET A 269 -3.09 5.79 -20.62
N ILE A 270 -3.80 6.91 -20.76
CA ILE A 270 -4.48 7.29 -21.99
C ILE A 270 -3.49 7.42 -23.17
N SER A 271 -2.30 7.98 -22.92
CA SER A 271 -1.25 8.11 -23.95
C SER A 271 -0.77 6.76 -24.51
N LYS A 272 -0.96 5.67 -23.76
CA LYS A 272 -0.64 4.29 -24.18
C LYS A 272 -1.85 3.50 -24.69
N GLY A 273 -3.00 4.15 -24.87
CA GLY A 273 -4.23 3.49 -25.31
C GLY A 273 -4.83 2.58 -24.24
N LEU A 274 -4.65 2.92 -22.97
CA LEU A 274 -5.13 2.18 -21.81
C LEU A 274 -6.19 2.99 -21.06
N ARG A 275 -7.09 2.28 -20.38
CA ARG A 275 -8.12 2.87 -19.51
C ARG A 275 -7.63 2.86 -18.07
N GLY A 276 -7.34 4.05 -17.54
CA GLY A 276 -7.13 4.28 -16.11
C GLY A 276 -8.45 4.62 -15.42
N GLU A 277 -8.65 4.10 -14.21
CA GLU A 277 -9.80 4.43 -13.36
C GLU A 277 -9.35 4.58 -11.89
N PRO A 278 -10.09 5.32 -11.04
CA PRO A 278 -9.90 5.24 -9.60
C PRO A 278 -10.09 3.80 -9.11
N TYR A 279 -9.34 3.40 -8.08
CA TYR A 279 -9.53 2.10 -7.44
C TYR A 279 -10.96 1.92 -6.94
N MET A 280 -11.50 0.72 -7.17
CA MET A 280 -12.75 0.30 -6.57
C MET A 280 -12.71 -1.16 -6.10
N THR A 281 -13.46 -1.40 -5.03
CA THR A 281 -13.95 -2.72 -4.62
C THR A 281 -15.47 -2.71 -4.63
N ALA A 282 -16.10 -3.82 -4.23
CA ALA A 282 -17.54 -3.97 -4.28
C ALA A 282 -18.10 -4.48 -2.96
N SER A 283 -18.95 -3.68 -2.32
CA SER A 283 -19.79 -4.10 -1.20
C SER A 283 -21.01 -4.90 -1.68
N SER A 284 -21.50 -4.63 -2.89
CA SER A 284 -22.54 -5.42 -3.56
C SER A 284 -22.28 -5.52 -5.06
N SER A 285 -22.15 -6.75 -5.55
CA SER A 285 -22.09 -7.05 -6.99
C SER A 285 -23.47 -7.29 -7.63
N SER A 286 -24.53 -7.41 -6.81
CA SER A 286 -25.93 -7.50 -7.26
C SER A 286 -26.48 -6.14 -7.70
N ASN A 287 -27.66 -6.07 -8.33
CA ASN A 287 -28.29 -4.82 -8.72
C ASN A 287 -29.10 -4.22 -7.54
N PRO A 288 -28.87 -2.96 -7.11
CA PRO A 288 -27.88 -2.00 -7.61
C PRO A 288 -26.45 -2.38 -7.22
N VAL A 289 -25.52 -2.21 -8.15
CA VAL A 289 -24.10 -2.44 -7.90
C VAL A 289 -23.61 -1.35 -6.95
N GLN A 290 -23.00 -1.75 -5.84
CA GLN A 290 -22.40 -0.85 -4.86
C GLN A 290 -20.88 -1.05 -4.88
N LEU A 291 -20.18 0.03 -5.17
CA LEU A 291 -18.74 0.09 -5.28
C LEU A 291 -18.19 1.00 -4.19
N ASP A 292 -17.03 0.63 -3.67
CA ASP A 292 -16.33 1.40 -2.65
C ASP A 292 -14.95 1.81 -3.18
N GLU A 293 -14.62 3.09 -3.07
CA GLU A 293 -13.23 3.52 -3.25
C GLU A 293 -12.33 2.89 -2.17
N ALA A 294 -11.02 2.83 -2.44
CA ALA A 294 -10.06 2.29 -1.49
C ALA A 294 -10.05 3.06 -0.15
N GLY A 295 -10.38 2.38 0.95
CA GLY A 295 -10.59 2.92 2.30
C GLY A 295 -9.42 3.69 2.95
N THR A 296 -9.61 4.17 4.17
CA THR A 296 -8.59 4.94 4.93
C THR A 296 -7.68 4.06 5.80
N ASP A 297 -7.85 2.74 5.73
CA ASP A 297 -7.21 1.74 6.58
C ASP A 297 -5.68 1.86 6.61
N ALA A 298 -5.08 2.01 7.78
CA ALA A 298 -3.64 2.09 7.96
C ALA A 298 -2.95 0.72 7.94
N LYS A 299 -3.66 -0.40 8.13
CA LYS A 299 -3.05 -1.76 8.08
C LYS A 299 -2.48 -2.15 6.71
N ILE A 300 -2.90 -1.47 5.64
CA ILE A 300 -2.41 -1.68 4.27
C ILE A 300 -1.23 -0.75 3.96
N GLY A 301 -0.36 -1.16 3.05
CA GLY A 301 0.87 -0.44 2.72
C GLY A 301 0.63 0.99 2.29
N ARG A 302 -0.34 1.22 1.38
CA ARG A 302 -0.66 2.54 0.83
C ARG A 302 -0.84 3.62 1.90
N ASN A 303 -1.72 3.39 2.88
CA ASN A 303 -1.97 4.39 3.93
C ASN A 303 -0.89 4.39 5.02
N ALA A 304 -0.31 3.23 5.36
CA ALA A 304 0.80 3.19 6.33
C ALA A 304 2.05 3.93 5.84
N MET A 305 2.32 3.89 4.54
CA MET A 305 3.35 4.71 3.89
C MET A 305 2.88 6.16 3.81
N GLY A 306 1.62 6.41 3.42
CA GLY A 306 1.05 7.76 3.39
C GLY A 306 1.16 8.52 4.71
N LEU A 307 0.95 7.84 5.85
CA LEU A 307 1.03 8.39 7.20
C LEU A 307 2.45 8.80 7.64
N THR A 308 3.48 8.44 6.87
CA THR A 308 4.82 9.05 7.01
C THR A 308 4.89 10.40 6.26
N GLN A 309 3.76 11.04 5.99
CA GLN A 309 3.63 12.22 5.11
C GLN A 309 4.33 11.97 3.77
N CYS A 310 3.93 10.90 3.08
CA CYS A 310 4.45 10.47 1.78
C CYS A 310 3.32 10.43 0.75
N ILE A 311 3.53 10.96 -0.45
CA ILE A 311 2.60 10.77 -1.57
C ILE A 311 2.67 9.30 -1.95
N THR A 312 1.61 8.53 -1.69
CA THR A 312 1.64 7.09 -1.92
C THR A 312 0.51 6.66 -2.83
N PHE A 313 0.82 5.88 -3.86
CA PHE A 313 -0.17 5.25 -4.73
C PHE A 313 -0.16 3.73 -4.60
N LEU A 314 -1.35 3.16 -4.45
CA LEU A 314 -1.62 1.78 -4.82
C LEU A 314 -2.03 1.76 -6.30
N THR A 315 -1.51 0.82 -7.06
CA THR A 315 -1.93 0.56 -8.44
C THR A 315 -2.34 -0.89 -8.61
N GLU A 316 -3.33 -1.15 -9.45
CA GLU A 316 -3.91 -2.47 -9.66
C GLU A 316 -4.09 -2.72 -11.14
N THR A 317 -3.30 -3.60 -11.74
CA THR A 317 -3.52 -4.02 -13.14
C THR A 317 -4.45 -5.22 -13.20
N ARG A 318 -5.14 -5.40 -14.33
CA ARG A 318 -6.16 -6.44 -14.44
C ARG A 318 -5.55 -7.82 -14.68
N GLY A 319 -5.29 -8.65 -13.66
CA GLY A 319 -4.82 -10.01 -14.00
C GLY A 319 -4.76 -11.13 -12.97
N ILE A 320 -5.28 -10.96 -11.75
CA ILE A 320 -5.51 -12.13 -10.89
C ILE A 320 -6.50 -13.09 -11.59
N GLY A 321 -6.11 -14.36 -11.65
CA GLY A 321 -6.95 -15.46 -12.15
C GLY A 321 -6.92 -15.63 -13.67
N ILE A 322 -6.07 -14.94 -14.42
CA ILE A 322 -5.96 -15.09 -15.88
C ILE A 322 -4.54 -15.46 -16.35
N ALA A 323 -3.70 -15.99 -15.46
CA ALA A 323 -2.40 -16.60 -15.76
C ALA A 323 -1.58 -15.77 -16.77
N ASN A 324 -1.31 -16.28 -17.97
CA ASN A 324 -0.54 -15.60 -19.02
C ASN A 324 -1.35 -14.64 -19.91
N GLN A 325 -2.68 -14.69 -19.86
CA GLN A 325 -3.57 -13.91 -20.73
C GLN A 325 -3.30 -12.41 -20.53
N SER A 326 -3.27 -11.67 -21.64
CA SER A 326 -3.05 -10.22 -21.66
C SER A 326 -1.80 -9.72 -20.89
N PHE A 327 -0.79 -10.56 -20.60
CA PHE A 327 0.35 -10.19 -19.74
C PHE A 327 1.09 -8.93 -20.23
N LYS A 328 1.35 -8.84 -21.54
CA LYS A 328 1.95 -7.64 -22.14
C LYS A 328 1.14 -6.36 -21.90
N ARG A 329 -0.19 -6.45 -21.92
CA ARG A 329 -1.10 -5.32 -21.66
C ARG A 329 -1.08 -4.93 -20.19
N ARG A 330 -1.09 -5.91 -19.29
CA ARG A 330 -1.00 -5.69 -17.83
C ARG A 330 0.32 -5.05 -17.44
N THR A 331 1.45 -5.56 -17.95
CA THR A 331 2.76 -4.95 -17.71
C THR A 331 2.83 -3.54 -18.26
N LEU A 332 2.30 -3.29 -19.46
CA LEU A 332 2.22 -1.94 -20.03
C LEU A 332 1.38 -0.99 -19.15
N ALA A 333 0.27 -1.46 -18.57
CA ALA A 333 -0.56 -0.67 -17.66
C ALA A 333 0.19 -0.32 -16.36
N GLY A 334 0.87 -1.28 -15.74
CA GLY A 334 1.70 -1.03 -14.57
C GLY A 334 2.83 -0.04 -14.87
N PHE A 335 3.52 -0.22 -16.00
CA PHE A 335 4.57 0.67 -16.48
C PHE A 335 4.03 2.09 -16.71
N ALA A 336 2.88 2.24 -17.36
CA ALA A 336 2.28 3.54 -17.64
C ALA A 336 1.86 4.27 -16.35
N MET A 337 1.31 3.56 -15.35
CA MET A 337 0.97 4.19 -14.07
C MET A 337 2.21 4.68 -13.31
N VAL A 338 3.27 3.87 -13.25
CA VAL A 338 4.55 4.28 -12.66
C VAL A 338 5.14 5.46 -13.42
N LEU A 339 5.12 5.41 -14.75
CA LEU A 339 5.63 6.49 -15.58
C LEU A 339 4.87 7.79 -15.34
N GLY A 340 3.54 7.74 -15.25
CA GLY A 340 2.73 8.91 -14.93
C GLY A 340 3.10 9.54 -13.58
N VAL A 341 3.44 8.74 -12.56
CA VAL A 341 3.98 9.25 -11.29
C VAL A 341 5.33 9.91 -11.48
N LEU A 342 6.27 9.24 -12.15
CA LEU A 342 7.65 9.73 -12.32
C LEU A 342 7.72 11.00 -13.18
N GLU A 343 6.97 11.05 -14.28
CA GLU A 343 6.91 12.23 -15.16
C GLU A 343 6.30 13.42 -14.42
N THR A 344 5.20 13.21 -13.71
CA THR A 344 4.57 14.26 -12.89
C THR A 344 5.52 14.77 -11.81
N ALA A 345 6.25 13.88 -11.13
CA ALA A 345 7.23 14.25 -10.12
C ALA A 345 8.41 15.03 -10.71
N ARG A 346 8.95 14.60 -11.86
CA ARG A 346 10.05 15.28 -12.56
C ARG A 346 9.63 16.67 -13.01
N ASP A 347 8.48 16.78 -13.66
CA ASP A 347 8.03 18.01 -14.31
C ASP A 347 7.57 19.07 -13.30
N ASN A 348 7.17 18.65 -12.08
CA ASN A 348 6.70 19.53 -11.01
C ASN A 348 7.59 19.47 -9.76
N LYS A 349 8.88 19.12 -9.94
CA LYS A 349 9.81 18.82 -8.83
C LYS A 349 9.82 19.88 -7.74
N GLU A 350 9.92 21.16 -8.11
CA GLU A 350 9.99 22.26 -7.13
C GLU A 350 8.69 22.44 -6.35
N GLU A 351 7.54 22.42 -7.03
CA GLU A 351 6.23 22.50 -6.39
C GLU A 351 6.05 21.33 -5.42
N VAL A 352 6.26 20.10 -5.89
CA VAL A 352 6.11 18.89 -5.07
C VAL A 352 7.02 18.94 -3.86
N TYR A 353 8.32 19.24 -4.04
CA TYR A 353 9.27 19.29 -2.94
C TYR A 353 8.89 20.35 -1.91
N ASN A 354 8.60 21.57 -2.34
CA ASN A 354 8.27 22.67 -1.45
C ASN A 354 6.95 22.45 -0.71
N THR A 355 5.91 21.94 -1.39
CA THR A 355 4.64 21.60 -0.76
C THR A 355 4.80 20.49 0.27
N MET A 356 5.61 19.46 -0.01
CA MET A 356 5.88 18.38 0.94
C MET A 356 6.61 18.89 2.18
N GLU A 357 7.69 19.65 2.02
CA GLU A 357 8.47 20.15 3.16
C GLU A 357 7.67 21.15 4.00
N ALA A 358 6.89 22.03 3.38
CA ALA A 358 5.98 22.93 4.08
C ALA A 358 4.89 22.16 4.85
N ALA A 359 4.23 21.20 4.21
CA ALA A 359 3.20 20.37 4.83
C ALA A 359 3.74 19.55 6.01
N ILE A 360 4.95 19.00 5.90
CA ILE A 360 5.61 18.27 6.99
C ILE A 360 5.89 19.21 8.15
N LYS A 361 6.42 20.40 7.89
CA LYS A 361 6.68 21.40 8.92
C LYS A 361 5.39 21.82 9.64
N GLU A 362 4.35 22.17 8.88
CA GLU A 362 3.03 22.53 9.41
C GLU A 362 2.44 21.38 10.24
N PHE A 363 2.51 20.14 9.75
CA PHE A 363 2.04 18.96 10.47
C PHE A 363 2.80 18.73 11.78
N VAL A 364 4.12 18.95 11.80
CA VAL A 364 4.95 18.83 13.01
C VAL A 364 4.59 19.92 14.03
N GLU A 365 4.37 21.15 13.60
CA GLU A 365 4.09 22.29 14.47
C GLU A 365 2.62 22.34 14.94
N SER A 366 1.70 21.73 14.20
CA SER A 366 0.25 21.77 14.43
C SER A 366 -0.22 21.18 15.76
N ASP A 367 -1.24 21.79 16.36
CA ASP A 367 -2.01 21.31 17.52
C ASP A 367 -3.44 20.88 17.15
N GLU A 368 -3.74 20.80 15.85
CA GLU A 368 -5.06 20.39 15.36
C GLU A 368 -5.42 18.98 15.84
N ASP A 369 -6.72 18.74 15.98
CA ASP A 369 -7.26 17.45 16.39
C ASP A 369 -6.78 16.31 15.47
N ILE A 370 -6.51 15.15 16.07
CA ILE A 370 -6.26 13.90 15.36
C ILE A 370 -7.57 13.24 14.98
N VAL A 371 -7.57 12.50 13.87
CA VAL A 371 -8.73 11.70 13.43
C VAL A 371 -8.56 10.26 13.91
N VAL A 372 -9.52 9.76 14.68
CA VAL A 372 -9.53 8.39 15.22
C VAL A 372 -10.35 7.47 14.33
N THR A 373 -11.52 7.91 13.87
CA THR A 373 -12.35 7.15 12.91
C THR A 373 -12.96 8.08 11.87
N ASP A 374 -13.33 7.51 10.72
CA ASP A 374 -13.92 8.21 9.59
C ASP A 374 -15.01 7.36 8.91
N TYR A 375 -15.75 7.98 8.00
CA TYR A 375 -16.79 7.33 7.20
C TYR A 375 -16.88 7.95 5.80
N THR A 376 -17.62 7.28 4.93
CA THR A 376 -17.93 7.71 3.57
C THR A 376 -19.42 7.61 3.29
N GLU A 377 -19.88 8.37 2.30
CA GLU A 377 -21.27 8.36 1.85
C GLU A 377 -21.36 7.86 0.41
N TYR A 378 -22.45 7.14 0.11
CA TYR A 378 -22.74 6.69 -1.23
C TYR A 378 -23.34 7.82 -2.07
N SER A 379 -22.92 7.88 -3.32
CA SER A 379 -23.50 8.73 -4.35
C SER A 379 -23.76 7.92 -5.62
N ASP A 380 -24.80 8.28 -6.37
CA ASP A 380 -25.09 7.65 -7.65
C ASP A 380 -24.13 8.19 -8.73
N ARG A 381 -23.51 7.28 -9.49
CA ARG A 381 -22.70 7.62 -10.67
C ARG A 381 -22.72 6.49 -11.68
N THR A 382 -22.10 6.71 -12.84
CA THR A 382 -21.78 5.61 -13.75
C THR A 382 -20.34 5.12 -13.54
N TRP A 383 -20.12 3.86 -13.91
CA TRP A 383 -18.81 3.22 -13.92
C TRP A 383 -18.57 2.52 -15.26
N THR A 384 -17.34 2.65 -15.78
CA THR A 384 -16.94 2.02 -17.02
C THR A 384 -16.77 0.50 -16.82
N MET A 385 -17.56 -0.29 -17.54
CA MET A 385 -17.59 -1.74 -17.43
C MET A 385 -17.50 -2.40 -18.81
N VAL A 386 -17.18 -3.68 -18.85
CA VAL A 386 -17.28 -4.52 -20.05
C VAL A 386 -18.53 -5.37 -19.93
N ASP A 387 -19.44 -5.29 -20.91
CA ASP A 387 -20.50 -6.29 -21.08
C ASP A 387 -19.89 -7.56 -21.64
N ARG A 388 -19.84 -8.62 -20.84
CA ARG A 388 -19.17 -9.85 -21.23
C ARG A 388 -19.89 -10.66 -22.30
N ARG A 389 -21.12 -10.29 -22.64
CA ARG A 389 -21.90 -10.95 -23.70
C ARG A 389 -21.51 -10.45 -25.08
N SER A 390 -21.17 -9.17 -25.20
CA SER A 390 -20.79 -8.53 -26.47
C SER A 390 -19.30 -8.15 -26.54
N GLY A 391 -18.60 -8.07 -25.40
CA GLY A 391 -17.25 -7.52 -25.31
C GLY A 391 -17.20 -5.99 -25.34
N GLU A 392 -18.35 -5.31 -25.39
CA GLU A 392 -18.44 -3.86 -25.49
C GLU A 392 -18.15 -3.17 -24.15
N VAL A 393 -17.51 -2.01 -24.22
CA VAL A 393 -17.33 -1.12 -23.08
C VAL A 393 -18.58 -0.26 -22.92
N VAL A 394 -19.18 -0.30 -21.74
CA VAL A 394 -20.45 0.35 -21.40
C VAL A 394 -20.35 1.15 -20.11
N GLN A 395 -21.30 2.05 -19.88
CA GLN A 395 -21.46 2.77 -18.61
C GLN A 395 -22.57 2.11 -17.79
N LEU A 396 -22.23 1.58 -16.61
CA LEU A 396 -23.19 0.95 -15.70
C LEU A 396 -23.54 1.91 -14.56
N PRO A 397 -24.81 2.14 -14.22
CA PRO A 397 -25.16 2.89 -13.02
C PRO A 397 -24.74 2.10 -11.77
N VAL A 398 -24.11 2.79 -10.83
CA VAL A 398 -23.62 2.25 -9.57
C VAL A 398 -23.88 3.24 -8.44
N GLN A 399 -23.96 2.72 -7.22
CA GLN A 399 -23.74 3.52 -6.02
C GLN A 399 -22.26 3.46 -5.67
N PHE A 400 -21.63 4.61 -5.45
CA PHE A 400 -20.19 4.71 -5.18
C PHE A 400 -19.93 5.44 -3.87
N ALA A 401 -19.28 4.76 -2.93
CA ALA A 401 -18.77 5.37 -1.70
C ALA A 401 -17.37 5.96 -1.96
N SER A 402 -17.28 7.28 -1.98
CA SER A 402 -16.03 8.00 -2.24
C SER A 402 -15.26 8.26 -0.94
N THR A 403 -13.95 8.06 -0.98
CA THR A 403 -12.97 8.41 0.08
C THR A 403 -12.18 9.67 -0.27
N THR A 404 -12.62 10.43 -1.27
CA THR A 404 -11.92 11.60 -1.82
C THR A 404 -12.71 12.90 -1.63
N PRO A 405 -12.71 13.48 -0.41
CA PRO A 405 -12.17 12.96 0.84
C PRO A 405 -13.19 12.12 1.64
N ALA A 406 -12.70 11.26 2.54
CA ALA A 406 -13.51 10.69 3.62
C ALA A 406 -13.88 11.79 4.65
N THR A 407 -14.88 11.52 5.49
CA THR A 407 -15.34 12.45 6.53
C THR A 407 -14.98 11.94 7.91
N ALA A 408 -14.35 12.78 8.74
CA ALA A 408 -14.02 12.43 10.12
C ALA A 408 -15.30 12.14 10.92
N ASN A 409 -15.28 11.05 11.69
CA ASN A 409 -16.38 10.62 12.56
C ASN A 409 -16.06 10.91 14.02
N LEU A 410 -14.85 10.53 14.45
CA LEU A 410 -14.34 10.76 15.80
C LEU A 410 -12.99 11.44 15.72
N THR A 411 -12.88 12.60 16.35
CA THR A 411 -11.63 13.33 16.54
C THR A 411 -11.28 13.47 18.02
N ARG A 412 -10.00 13.74 18.30
CA ARG A 412 -9.49 14.01 19.64
C ARG A 412 -8.45 15.12 19.57
N SER A 413 -8.27 15.86 20.66
CA SER A 413 -7.14 16.78 20.77
C SER A 413 -5.83 16.03 20.52
N ARG A 414 -4.88 16.68 19.87
CA ARG A 414 -3.54 16.09 19.71
C ARG A 414 -2.80 16.15 21.06
N PRO A 415 -2.36 15.00 21.62
CA PRO A 415 -1.57 15.03 22.84
C PRO A 415 -0.15 15.55 22.53
N GLU A 416 0.57 16.08 23.52
CA GLU A 416 2.01 16.35 23.39
C GLU A 416 2.78 15.09 22.98
N GLY A 417 2.37 13.95 23.51
CA GLY A 417 2.95 12.65 23.21
C GLY A 417 2.24 11.49 23.91
N TYR A 418 2.64 10.29 23.54
CA TYR A 418 2.20 9.05 24.18
C TYR A 418 3.29 8.54 25.12
N ILE A 419 2.90 8.05 26.30
CA ILE A 419 3.81 7.40 27.25
C ILE A 419 3.47 5.91 27.28
N ILE A 420 4.46 5.08 26.96
CA ILE A 420 4.33 3.63 26.88
C ILE A 420 5.17 3.01 28.01
N PRO A 421 4.57 2.30 28.98
CA PRO A 421 5.33 1.65 30.04
C PRO A 421 6.35 0.65 29.49
N ARG A 422 7.48 0.49 30.18
CA ARG A 422 8.57 -0.41 29.75
C ARG A 422 8.15 -1.86 29.47
N ALA A 423 7.05 -2.32 30.08
CA ALA A 423 6.49 -3.66 29.87
C ALA A 423 5.91 -3.85 28.46
N TRP A 424 5.61 -2.74 27.76
CA TRP A 424 5.07 -2.69 26.41
C TRP A 424 6.14 -2.28 25.38
N SER A 425 7.39 -2.67 25.58
CA SER A 425 8.52 -2.30 24.71
C SER A 425 8.35 -2.70 23.24
N ASP A 426 7.60 -3.77 22.97
CA ASP A 426 7.28 -4.18 21.60
C ASP A 426 6.43 -3.13 20.85
N LEU A 427 5.57 -2.38 21.54
CA LEU A 427 4.82 -1.27 20.91
C LEU A 427 5.78 -0.15 20.48
N ALA A 428 6.72 0.21 21.37
CA ALA A 428 7.76 1.19 21.07
C ALA A 428 8.61 0.74 19.86
N GLU A 429 8.94 -0.55 19.79
CA GLU A 429 9.74 -1.09 18.69
C GLU A 429 8.99 -1.07 17.34
N ARG A 430 7.70 -1.44 17.32
CA ARG A 430 6.86 -1.33 16.11
C ARG A 430 6.79 0.11 15.58
N LEU A 431 6.75 1.09 16.48
CA LEU A 431 6.77 2.51 16.12
C LEU A 431 8.14 2.93 15.56
N ARG A 432 9.26 2.47 16.14
CA ARG A 432 10.61 2.71 15.59
C ARG A 432 10.79 2.12 14.19
N VAL A 433 10.37 0.88 13.97
CA VAL A 433 10.34 0.22 12.64
C VAL A 433 9.57 1.07 11.62
N SER A 434 8.48 1.68 12.06
CA SER A 434 7.65 2.57 11.24
C SER A 434 8.24 3.97 11.05
N GLY A 435 9.46 4.21 11.55
CA GLY A 435 10.21 5.45 11.41
C GLY A 435 9.89 6.52 12.45
N LEU A 436 9.19 6.21 13.54
CA LEU A 436 8.98 7.19 14.62
C LEU A 436 10.22 7.30 15.50
N GLN A 437 10.48 8.52 15.95
CA GLN A 437 11.38 8.79 17.05
C GLN A 437 10.67 8.42 18.35
N VAL A 438 11.27 7.48 19.10
CA VAL A 438 10.76 6.97 20.36
C VAL A 438 11.84 7.07 21.42
N GLU A 439 11.67 8.02 22.34
CA GLU A 439 12.58 8.27 23.46
C GLU A 439 12.41 7.20 24.53
N THR A 440 13.52 6.77 25.14
CA THR A 440 13.50 5.95 26.35
C THR A 440 13.75 6.87 27.55
N LEU A 441 12.83 6.87 28.52
CA LEU A 441 12.86 7.71 29.70
C LEU A 441 13.76 7.07 30.78
N GLU A 442 14.97 7.59 30.91
CA GLU A 442 15.99 7.10 31.84
C GLU A 442 15.55 7.14 33.31
N ASP A 443 14.77 8.16 33.69
CA ASP A 443 14.28 8.35 35.05
C ASP A 443 12.84 7.88 35.28
N GLY A 444 12.19 7.36 34.24
CA GLY A 444 10.76 7.04 34.29
C GLY A 444 9.91 8.28 34.04
N PHE A 445 8.66 8.24 34.47
CA PHE A 445 7.74 9.36 34.34
C PHE A 445 6.83 9.44 35.55
N SER A 446 6.72 10.61 36.17
CA SER A 446 5.71 10.87 37.19
C SER A 446 4.96 12.16 36.84
N GLY A 447 3.64 12.11 36.81
CA GLY A 447 2.79 13.26 36.52
C GLY A 447 1.38 12.91 36.06
N GLU A 448 0.56 13.94 35.87
CA GLU A 448 -0.80 13.82 35.34
C GLU A 448 -0.78 13.40 33.86
N VAL A 449 -1.61 12.42 33.53
CA VAL A 449 -1.85 11.96 32.17
C VAL A 449 -3.34 11.78 31.92
N GLU A 450 -3.73 11.78 30.65
CA GLU A 450 -5.01 11.24 30.21
C GLU A 450 -4.87 9.72 29.98
N VAL A 451 -5.78 8.94 30.55
CA VAL A 451 -5.90 7.49 30.41
C VAL A 451 -7.31 7.13 29.95
N TYR A 452 -7.43 6.06 29.16
CA TYR A 452 -8.72 5.56 28.70
C TYR A 452 -9.23 4.42 29.57
N ASN A 453 -10.44 4.58 30.10
CA ASN A 453 -11.22 3.49 30.69
C ASN A 453 -12.08 2.84 29.61
N ILE A 454 -12.04 1.52 29.48
CA ILE A 454 -12.79 0.79 28.47
C ILE A 454 -14.25 0.62 28.92
N THR A 455 -15.18 1.19 28.15
CA THR A 455 -16.63 1.19 28.47
C THR A 455 -17.40 0.11 27.72
N SER A 456 -16.89 -0.37 26.59
CA SER A 456 -17.38 -1.56 25.90
C SER A 456 -16.24 -2.29 25.21
N ALA A 457 -16.37 -3.61 25.04
CA ALA A 457 -15.44 -4.45 24.29
C ALA A 457 -16.23 -5.56 23.56
N SER A 458 -15.90 -5.80 22.30
CA SER A 458 -16.56 -6.80 21.46
C SER A 458 -15.55 -7.48 20.54
N LEU A 459 -15.44 -8.80 20.65
CA LEU A 459 -14.57 -9.61 19.82
C LEU A 459 -15.27 -10.05 18.52
N ALA A 460 -14.50 -10.09 17.43
CA ALA A 460 -14.92 -10.69 16.17
C ALA A 460 -15.12 -12.22 16.33
N ARG A 461 -15.98 -12.80 15.49
CA ARG A 461 -16.30 -14.23 15.53
C ARG A 461 -15.36 -15.11 14.72
N SER A 462 -14.39 -14.50 14.02
CA SER A 462 -13.42 -15.18 13.17
C SER A 462 -12.06 -14.52 13.31
N TYR A 463 -11.03 -15.29 12.99
CA TYR A 463 -9.68 -14.75 12.86
C TYR A 463 -9.58 -13.82 11.64
N TYR A 464 -8.74 -12.81 11.78
CA TYR A 464 -8.29 -11.93 10.73
C TYR A 464 -6.77 -11.85 10.82
N GLU A 465 -6.07 -12.43 9.85
CA GLU A 465 -4.59 -12.39 9.80
C GLU A 465 -3.95 -12.79 11.14
N GLY A 466 -4.41 -13.91 11.73
CA GLY A 466 -3.91 -14.44 13.01
C GLY A 466 -4.47 -13.78 14.28
N HIS A 467 -5.37 -12.82 14.18
CA HIS A 467 -5.89 -12.08 15.34
C HIS A 467 -7.42 -12.19 15.44
N VAL A 468 -7.94 -12.22 16.67
CA VAL A 468 -9.37 -11.98 16.92
C VAL A 468 -9.53 -10.49 17.13
N LEU A 469 -10.18 -9.81 16.18
CA LEU A 469 -10.28 -8.36 16.24
C LEU A 469 -11.15 -7.92 17.43
N ASN A 470 -10.71 -6.89 18.14
CA ASN A 470 -11.46 -6.27 19.24
C ASN A 470 -12.02 -4.91 18.79
N THR A 471 -13.27 -4.62 19.11
CA THR A 471 -13.84 -3.27 19.01
C THR A 471 -14.11 -2.78 20.42
N VAL A 472 -13.53 -1.65 20.80
CA VAL A 472 -13.77 -1.04 22.11
C VAL A 472 -14.38 0.34 21.97
N THR A 473 -15.03 0.81 23.03
CA THR A 473 -15.31 2.23 23.25
C THR A 473 -14.69 2.67 24.57
N VAL A 474 -14.38 3.95 24.71
CA VAL A 474 -13.64 4.44 25.88
C VAL A 474 -14.21 5.72 26.48
N GLU A 475 -13.84 5.97 27.73
CA GLU A 475 -14.00 7.25 28.42
C GLU A 475 -12.63 7.76 28.87
N ALA A 476 -12.36 9.05 28.67
CA ALA A 476 -11.11 9.69 29.07
C ALA A 476 -11.17 10.08 30.56
N LEU A 477 -10.09 9.79 31.29
CA LEU A 477 -9.91 10.16 32.69
C LEU A 477 -8.52 10.77 32.89
N LYS A 478 -8.42 11.73 33.80
CA LYS A 478 -7.13 12.25 34.26
C LYS A 478 -6.63 11.43 35.45
N ARG A 479 -5.34 11.12 35.45
CA ARG A 479 -4.73 10.34 36.53
C ARG A 479 -3.27 10.72 36.73
N GLU A 480 -2.87 10.85 38.00
CA GLU A 480 -1.46 10.85 38.38
C GLU A 480 -0.90 9.43 38.27
N VAL A 481 0.16 9.26 37.49
CA VAL A 481 0.85 7.98 37.31
C VAL A 481 2.32 8.12 37.71
N ASP A 482 2.89 7.01 38.17
CA ASP A 482 4.33 6.88 38.41
C ASP A 482 4.82 5.64 37.67
N LEU A 483 5.57 5.85 36.58
CA LEU A 483 6.01 4.83 35.64
C LEU A 483 7.51 4.61 35.77
N PRO A 484 7.96 3.35 35.73
CA PRO A 484 9.35 3.01 36.01
C PRO A 484 10.30 3.51 34.91
N LYS A 485 11.57 3.66 35.30
CA LYS A 485 12.72 3.84 34.41
C LYS A 485 12.69 2.85 33.25
N GLY A 486 13.00 3.35 32.05
CA GLY A 486 12.95 2.61 30.79
C GLY A 486 11.56 2.60 30.12
N SER A 487 10.59 3.38 30.62
CA SER A 487 9.36 3.66 29.88
C SER A 487 9.66 4.52 28.65
N PHE A 488 8.76 4.61 27.69
CA PHE A 488 9.01 5.29 26.42
C PHE A 488 8.11 6.51 26.26
N PHE A 489 8.64 7.55 25.61
CA PHE A 489 7.88 8.72 25.19
C PHE A 489 7.91 8.85 23.67
N VAL A 490 6.72 9.01 23.08
CA VAL A 490 6.53 9.21 21.64
C VAL A 490 5.91 10.58 21.45
N SER A 491 6.75 11.58 21.18
CA SER A 491 6.28 12.93 20.85
C SER A 491 5.36 12.89 19.64
N THR A 492 4.24 13.63 19.67
CA THR A 492 3.42 13.78 18.47
C THR A 492 3.98 14.82 17.53
N LYS A 493 4.92 15.67 17.95
CA LYS A 493 5.54 16.73 17.14
C LYS A 493 6.65 16.18 16.23
N GLN A 494 6.28 15.24 15.34
CA GLN A 494 7.17 14.61 14.38
C GLN A 494 6.44 14.19 13.10
N LYS A 495 7.19 14.08 11.99
CA LYS A 495 6.65 13.78 10.64
C LYS A 495 5.77 12.52 10.63
N ASN A 496 6.20 11.46 11.31
CA ASN A 496 5.55 10.14 11.25
C ASN A 496 4.46 9.94 12.32
N ALA A 497 4.04 10.99 13.03
CA ALA A 497 3.10 10.89 14.15
C ALA A 497 1.72 10.32 13.76
N GLY A 498 1.31 10.43 12.50
CA GLY A 498 0.06 9.84 12.01
C GLY A 498 -0.03 8.33 12.26
N ILE A 499 1.10 7.61 12.22
CA ILE A 499 1.16 6.18 12.56
C ILE A 499 0.88 5.94 14.04
N ALA A 500 1.38 6.80 14.94
CA ALA A 500 1.09 6.70 16.37
C ALA A 500 -0.40 6.94 16.64
N PHE A 501 -1.02 7.90 15.95
CA PHE A 501 -2.45 8.20 16.12
C PHE A 501 -3.32 6.99 15.79
N VAL A 502 -3.09 6.36 14.64
CA VAL A 502 -3.88 5.18 14.24
C VAL A 502 -3.57 3.93 15.07
N SER A 503 -2.32 3.79 15.54
CA SER A 503 -1.88 2.57 16.23
C SER A 503 -2.19 2.59 17.74
N LEU A 504 -2.09 3.76 18.38
CA LEU A 504 -2.20 3.90 19.83
C LEU A 504 -3.59 4.34 20.30
N GLU A 505 -4.42 4.96 19.44
CA GLU A 505 -5.79 5.30 19.81
C GLU A 505 -6.68 4.04 19.78
N PRO A 506 -7.27 3.62 20.93
CA PRO A 506 -7.85 2.29 21.07
C PRO A 506 -9.07 2.04 20.17
N GLU A 507 -9.83 3.09 19.84
CA GLU A 507 -11.03 3.00 19.00
C GLU A 507 -10.74 3.00 17.49
N ASN A 508 -9.49 3.24 17.09
CA ASN A 508 -9.11 3.19 15.67
C ASN A 508 -9.18 1.75 15.12
N ILE A 509 -9.65 1.60 13.89
CA ILE A 509 -9.87 0.31 13.21
C ILE A 509 -8.60 -0.46 12.84
N ASP A 510 -7.42 0.11 13.11
CA ASP A 510 -6.11 -0.49 12.87
C ASP A 510 -5.17 -0.33 14.08
N SER A 511 -5.72 -0.08 15.27
CA SER A 511 -4.98 0.08 16.52
C SER A 511 -4.39 -1.23 17.06
N TYR A 512 -3.43 -1.13 17.99
CA TYR A 512 -2.92 -2.29 18.72
C TYR A 512 -3.99 -2.96 19.57
N VAL A 513 -4.99 -2.21 20.03
CA VAL A 513 -6.17 -2.78 20.70
C VAL A 513 -7.04 -3.55 19.71
N ARG A 514 -7.27 -3.00 18.52
CA ARG A 514 -8.05 -3.65 17.47
C ARG A 514 -7.53 -5.03 17.13
N PHE A 515 -6.21 -5.20 17.07
CA PHE A 515 -5.59 -6.49 16.78
C PHE A 515 -5.36 -7.35 18.03
N GLY A 516 -5.76 -6.90 19.22
CA GLY A 516 -5.54 -7.65 20.47
C GLY A 516 -4.07 -7.77 20.86
N ILE A 517 -3.19 -6.96 20.26
CA ILE A 517 -1.78 -6.82 20.69
C ILE A 517 -1.76 -6.21 22.10
N VAL A 518 -2.65 -5.25 22.35
CA VAL A 518 -3.02 -4.80 23.69
C VAL A 518 -4.43 -5.32 23.99
N PRO A 519 -4.57 -6.50 24.63
CA PRO A 519 -5.87 -7.05 24.97
C PRO A 519 -6.50 -6.24 26.12
N LEU A 520 -7.79 -5.93 26.00
CA LEU A 520 -8.55 -5.15 26.97
C LEU A 520 -9.98 -5.66 27.11
N GLU A 521 -10.50 -5.61 28.32
CA GLU A 521 -11.88 -5.90 28.71
C GLU A 521 -12.58 -4.65 29.27
N VAL A 522 -13.89 -4.73 29.47
CA VAL A 522 -14.68 -3.63 30.06
C VAL A 522 -14.22 -3.36 31.50
N GLY A 523 -13.90 -2.10 31.80
CA GLY A 523 -13.38 -1.64 33.08
C GLY A 523 -11.85 -1.64 33.18
N ASP A 524 -11.14 -2.16 32.18
CA ASP A 524 -9.69 -2.02 32.11
C ASP A 524 -9.29 -0.57 31.83
N LEU A 525 -8.13 -0.18 32.35
CA LEU A 525 -7.45 1.04 31.96
C LEU A 525 -6.43 0.71 30.87
N TYR A 526 -6.50 1.43 29.76
CA TYR A 526 -5.57 1.30 28.67
C TYR A 526 -4.14 1.66 29.13
N PRO A 527 -3.12 0.80 28.89
CA PRO A 527 -1.79 1.01 29.45
C PRO A 527 -0.92 2.02 28.68
N VAL A 528 -1.39 2.57 27.56
CA VAL A 528 -0.73 3.68 26.87
C VAL A 528 -1.41 4.98 27.26
N PHE A 529 -0.61 5.92 27.76
CA PHE A 529 -1.09 7.18 28.31
C PHE A 529 -0.89 8.32 27.33
N ARG A 530 -1.78 9.31 27.39
CA ARG A 530 -1.65 10.56 26.64
C ARG A 530 -1.16 11.66 27.58
N LYS A 531 -0.05 12.29 27.21
CA LYS A 531 0.42 13.52 27.84
C LYS A 531 -0.26 14.67 27.10
N VAL A 532 -1.20 15.34 27.77
CA VAL A 532 -2.07 16.38 27.18
C VAL A 532 -1.73 17.77 27.67
#